data_AF-A0A952EE57-F1
#
_entry.id   AF-A0A952EE57-F1
#
_cell.length_a   1.000
_cell.length_b   1.000
_cell.length_c   1.000
_cell.angle_alpha   90.00
_cell.angle_beta   90.00
_cell.angle_gamma   90.00
#
_symmetry.space_group_name_H-M   'P 1'
#
loop_
_entity.id
_entity.type
_entity.pdbx_description
1 polymer ?
#
loop_
_entity_poly.entity_id
_entity_poly.type
_entity_poly.pdbx_seq_one_letter_code
_entity_poly.pdbx_strand_id
1 'polypeptide(L)'
;MATDYASAVRTGAMAAGRLHRTLGTRALIESRAGAVDVFGAIASLDLPLLLRPLHGLLGAFLNEPIPGILITTERSMSIQRFTAAHELGHFSLDHQPSLDDESILRRMPTSPEPTGHFQEAEADSFAIAFMMPKWLILEHCSRQGWQIADLRRPEIVYQLSLRMGASYEATCRTLVRYELLAFADMQSLRQTEPRLLKTNLLMDFRPADYRRDVWLLTERDEGTRIDGSRHDLFVLRLTEHSNGGYIWNFDQLVASGFAIVRDVRQEIDANGVGSPVLRQVTAAPEIAARGHLLIEEFRPWQPSPALSQLALDFDLTGPEEEGFSRAERRRLLEAA
;
A
#
# COMPACT_ATOMS: atom_id res chain seq x y z
N MET A 1 -25.81 -14.49 11.24
CA MET A 1 -24.67 -15.22 10.63
C MET A 1 -25.05 -15.62 9.21
N ALA A 2 -24.12 -15.54 8.28
CA ALA A 2 -24.33 -15.99 6.89
C ALA A 2 -24.72 -17.47 6.81
N THR A 3 -25.60 -17.79 5.86
CA THR A 3 -26.08 -19.15 5.58
C THR A 3 -25.44 -19.78 4.35
N ASP A 4 -24.76 -18.97 3.54
CA ASP A 4 -24.00 -19.39 2.36
C ASP A 4 -22.79 -18.47 2.11
N TYR A 5 -21.84 -18.92 1.29
CA TYR A 5 -20.61 -18.18 1.01
C TYR A 5 -20.85 -16.81 0.36
N ALA A 6 -21.84 -16.70 -0.55
CA ALA A 6 -22.12 -15.44 -1.22
C ALA A 6 -22.71 -14.40 -0.23
N SER A 7 -23.51 -14.86 0.73
CA SER A 7 -24.03 -14.05 1.82
C SER A 7 -22.93 -13.61 2.77
N ALA A 8 -21.99 -14.49 3.13
CA ALA A 8 -20.81 -14.16 3.92
C ALA A 8 -19.98 -13.06 3.26
N VAL A 9 -19.71 -13.21 1.96
CA VAL A 9 -19.03 -12.21 1.14
C VAL A 9 -19.75 -10.86 1.17
N ARG A 10 -21.08 -10.85 0.97
CA ARG A 10 -21.86 -9.60 1.02
C ARG A 10 -21.83 -8.97 2.41
N THR A 11 -21.99 -9.76 3.47
CA THR A 11 -22.01 -9.28 4.86
C THR A 11 -20.69 -8.59 5.23
N GLY A 12 -19.54 -9.24 4.97
CA GLY A 12 -18.23 -8.66 5.23
C GLY A 12 -17.98 -7.36 4.45
N ALA A 13 -18.32 -7.34 3.15
CA ALA A 13 -18.15 -6.15 2.33
C ALA A 13 -19.06 -4.98 2.79
N MET A 14 -20.29 -5.28 3.21
CA MET A 14 -21.20 -4.27 3.78
C MET A 14 -20.68 -3.71 5.12
N ALA A 15 -20.11 -4.55 5.97
CA ALA A 15 -19.51 -4.13 7.24
C ALA A 15 -18.31 -3.20 7.02
N ALA A 16 -17.40 -3.53 6.08
CA ALA A 16 -16.30 -2.65 5.69
C ALA A 16 -16.81 -1.29 5.17
N GLY A 17 -17.84 -1.31 4.31
CA GLY A 17 -18.47 -0.10 3.81
C GLY A 17 -19.14 0.75 4.90
N ARG A 18 -19.72 0.13 5.94
CA ARG A 18 -20.22 0.85 7.12
C ARG A 18 -19.08 1.50 7.89
N LEU A 19 -18.01 0.75 8.16
CA LEU A 19 -16.87 1.28 8.92
C LEU A 19 -16.19 2.46 8.21
N HIS A 20 -16.02 2.40 6.88
CA HIS A 20 -15.53 3.55 6.11
C HIS A 20 -16.38 4.81 6.27
N ARG A 21 -17.71 4.67 6.35
CA ARG A 21 -18.60 5.81 6.57
C ARG A 21 -18.45 6.35 7.99
N THR A 22 -18.42 5.48 8.99
CA THR A 22 -18.23 5.85 10.40
C THR A 22 -16.92 6.60 10.61
N LEU A 23 -15.84 6.12 9.99
CA LEU A 23 -14.50 6.71 10.12
C LEU A 23 -14.26 7.89 9.16
N GLY A 24 -15.18 8.20 8.26
CA GLY A 24 -14.97 9.22 7.23
C GLY A 24 -13.78 8.93 6.30
N THR A 25 -13.37 7.66 6.15
CA THR A 25 -12.11 7.26 5.50
C THR A 25 -11.96 7.82 4.09
N ARG A 26 -13.07 7.86 3.34
CA ARG A 26 -13.06 8.37 1.97
C ARG A 26 -12.73 9.86 1.91
N ALA A 27 -13.38 10.68 2.74
CA ALA A 27 -13.10 12.11 2.79
C ALA A 27 -11.66 12.40 3.24
N LEU A 28 -11.14 11.60 4.18
CA LEU A 28 -9.75 11.69 4.61
C LEU A 28 -8.78 11.41 3.46
N ILE A 29 -9.00 10.34 2.69
CA ILE A 29 -8.14 9.99 1.56
C ILE A 29 -8.28 11.00 0.41
N GLU A 30 -9.47 11.51 0.14
CA GLU A 30 -9.66 12.58 -0.85
C GLU A 30 -8.86 13.85 -0.48
N SER A 31 -8.59 14.08 0.81
CA SER A 31 -7.80 15.23 1.28
C SER A 31 -6.28 15.05 1.24
N ARG A 32 -5.75 13.83 1.46
CA ARG A 32 -4.31 13.57 1.64
C ARG A 32 -3.73 12.50 0.69
N ALA A 33 -4.59 11.86 -0.11
CA ALA A 33 -4.29 10.69 -0.92
C ALA A 33 -3.56 9.55 -0.18
N GLY A 34 -3.42 8.39 -0.84
CA GLY A 34 -2.72 7.23 -0.30
C GLY A 34 -3.64 6.06 0.03
N ALA A 35 -3.17 5.17 0.90
CA ALA A 35 -3.87 3.94 1.27
C ALA A 35 -4.82 4.15 2.46
N VAL A 36 -5.66 3.16 2.73
CA VAL A 36 -6.40 3.06 4.00
C VAL A 36 -5.41 2.74 5.14
N ASP A 37 -5.32 3.62 6.15
CA ASP A 37 -4.55 3.37 7.37
C ASP A 37 -5.31 2.40 8.29
N VAL A 38 -5.09 1.09 8.07
CA VAL A 38 -5.72 0.02 8.87
C VAL A 38 -5.39 0.14 10.35
N PHE A 39 -4.12 0.42 10.68
CA PHE A 39 -3.70 0.56 12.07
C PHE A 39 -4.30 1.82 12.70
N GLY A 40 -4.38 2.92 11.95
CA GLY A 40 -5.09 4.14 12.35
C GLY A 40 -6.59 3.91 12.58
N ALA A 41 -7.24 3.10 11.75
CA ALA A 41 -8.64 2.72 11.91
C ALA A 41 -8.88 1.86 13.16
N ILE A 42 -7.98 0.94 13.47
CA ILE A 42 -8.06 0.13 14.70
C ILE A 42 -7.85 1.02 15.92
N ALA A 43 -6.82 1.87 15.89
CA ALA A 43 -6.52 2.80 16.97
C ALA A 43 -7.71 3.76 17.22
N SER A 44 -8.37 4.28 16.17
CA SER A 44 -9.50 5.21 16.33
C SER A 44 -10.77 4.58 16.91
N LEU A 45 -10.86 3.25 16.92
CA LEU A 45 -11.93 2.50 17.58
C LEU A 45 -11.60 2.15 19.04
N ASP A 46 -10.47 2.62 19.57
CA ASP A 46 -9.96 2.26 20.90
C ASP A 46 -9.83 0.73 21.08
N LEU A 47 -9.57 0.01 19.98
CA LEU A 47 -9.36 -1.43 19.97
C LEU A 47 -7.87 -1.74 20.18
N PRO A 48 -7.48 -2.33 21.33
CA PRO A 48 -6.08 -2.66 21.60
C PRO A 48 -5.49 -3.56 20.51
N LEU A 49 -4.36 -3.15 19.95
CA LEU A 49 -3.59 -3.95 19.00
C LEU A 49 -2.15 -4.06 19.46
N LEU A 50 -1.66 -5.29 19.61
CA LEU A 50 -0.28 -5.60 19.95
C LEU A 50 0.39 -6.41 18.85
N LEU A 51 1.60 -6.00 18.49
CA LEU A 51 2.46 -6.71 17.56
C LEU A 51 3.54 -7.47 18.33
N ARG A 52 3.76 -8.73 17.98
CA ARG A 52 4.82 -9.56 18.58
C ARG A 52 5.24 -10.68 17.62
N PRO A 53 6.42 -11.29 17.79
CA PRO A 53 6.74 -12.50 17.03
C PRO A 53 5.76 -13.61 17.39
N LEU A 54 5.11 -14.19 16.37
CA LEU A 54 4.20 -15.32 16.49
C LEU A 54 4.61 -16.40 15.50
N HIS A 55 4.97 -17.58 16.00
CA HIS A 55 5.35 -18.71 15.17
C HIS A 55 4.13 -19.52 14.75
N GLY A 56 3.93 -19.71 13.45
CA GLY A 56 2.81 -20.49 12.92
C GLY A 56 1.45 -19.79 12.93
N LEU A 57 1.36 -18.57 13.49
CA LEU A 57 0.15 -17.75 13.57
C LEU A 57 0.39 -16.37 12.96
N LEU A 58 -0.55 -15.88 12.14
CA LEU A 58 -0.44 -14.56 11.52
C LEU A 58 -1.05 -13.47 12.41
N GLY A 59 -2.17 -13.77 13.05
CA GLY A 59 -2.86 -12.88 13.98
C GLY A 59 -3.94 -13.64 14.73
N ALA A 60 -4.53 -12.96 15.71
CA ALA A 60 -5.68 -13.47 16.45
C ALA A 60 -6.53 -12.31 16.97
N PHE A 61 -7.83 -12.48 16.85
CA PHE A 61 -8.83 -11.68 17.54
C PHE A 61 -9.24 -12.36 18.86
N LEU A 62 -9.20 -11.61 19.95
CA LEU A 62 -9.62 -12.04 21.28
C LEU A 62 -10.81 -11.18 21.70
N ASN A 63 -11.86 -11.77 22.25
CA ASN A 63 -13.06 -11.05 22.68
C ASN A 63 -13.17 -10.90 24.22
N GLU A 64 -12.36 -11.66 24.98
CA GLU A 64 -12.34 -11.64 26.44
C GLU A 64 -10.92 -11.44 27.01
N PRO A 65 -10.77 -10.75 28.17
CA PRO A 65 -11.82 -10.06 28.94
C PRO A 65 -12.25 -8.74 28.29
N ILE A 66 -11.47 -8.21 27.34
CA ILE A 66 -11.76 -7.02 26.53
C ILE A 66 -11.35 -7.36 25.09
N PRO A 67 -12.12 -6.93 24.07
CA PRO A 67 -11.74 -7.15 22.67
C PRO A 67 -10.33 -6.64 22.36
N GLY A 68 -9.56 -7.40 21.58
CA GLY A 68 -8.20 -7.02 21.20
C GLY A 68 -7.66 -7.83 20.03
N ILE A 69 -6.60 -7.30 19.41
CA ILE A 69 -5.96 -7.86 18.21
C ILE A 69 -4.49 -8.16 18.50
N LEU A 70 -4.04 -9.35 18.10
CA LEU A 70 -2.63 -9.73 18.03
C LEU A 70 -2.20 -9.91 16.58
N ILE A 71 -1.04 -9.37 16.19
CA ILE A 71 -0.48 -9.53 14.84
C ILE A 71 0.99 -9.95 14.91
N THR A 72 1.40 -10.85 14.00
CA THR A 72 2.79 -11.29 13.89
C THR A 72 3.71 -10.20 13.33
N THR A 73 4.92 -10.09 13.88
CA THR A 73 6.01 -9.27 13.32
C THR A 73 6.85 -10.02 12.27
N GLU A 74 6.61 -11.32 12.06
CA GLU A 74 7.44 -12.17 11.19
C GLU A 74 7.07 -12.12 9.69
N ARG A 75 6.30 -11.10 9.29
CA ARG A 75 5.73 -11.01 7.94
C ARG A 75 5.84 -9.60 7.39
N SER A 76 5.69 -9.48 6.06
CA SER A 76 5.75 -8.19 5.37
C SER A 76 4.63 -7.25 5.83
N MET A 77 4.82 -5.96 5.59
CA MET A 77 3.83 -4.94 5.93
C MET A 77 2.46 -5.18 5.27
N SER A 78 2.44 -5.63 4.02
CA SER A 78 1.19 -5.98 3.31
C SER A 78 0.45 -7.14 3.97
N ILE A 79 1.16 -8.14 4.52
CA ILE A 79 0.56 -9.24 5.26
C ILE A 79 0.05 -8.74 6.61
N GLN A 80 0.84 -7.96 7.35
CA GLN A 80 0.40 -7.37 8.62
C GLN A 80 -0.86 -6.52 8.46
N ARG A 81 -0.92 -5.66 7.44
CA ARG A 81 -2.11 -4.84 7.14
C ARG A 81 -3.33 -5.71 6.83
N PHE A 82 -3.16 -6.74 6.01
CA PHE A 82 -4.25 -7.66 5.68
C PHE A 82 -4.77 -8.41 6.89
N THR A 83 -3.86 -8.98 7.69
CA THR A 83 -4.23 -9.68 8.92
C THR A 83 -4.90 -8.72 9.90
N ALA A 84 -4.37 -7.51 10.11
CA ALA A 84 -5.00 -6.51 10.97
C ALA A 84 -6.41 -6.13 10.48
N ALA A 85 -6.61 -5.97 9.17
CA ALA A 85 -7.92 -5.71 8.59
C ALA A 85 -8.87 -6.91 8.73
N HIS A 86 -8.36 -8.13 8.67
CA HIS A 86 -9.12 -9.37 8.88
C HIS A 86 -9.58 -9.48 10.34
N GLU A 87 -8.68 -9.29 11.32
CA GLU A 87 -9.06 -9.28 12.74
C GLU A 87 -10.02 -8.12 13.09
N LEU A 88 -9.83 -6.95 12.47
CA LEU A 88 -10.79 -5.84 12.55
C LEU A 88 -12.17 -6.24 11.97
N GLY A 89 -12.20 -7.13 10.99
CA GLY A 89 -13.42 -7.73 10.47
C GLY A 89 -14.14 -8.57 11.51
N HIS A 90 -13.42 -9.44 12.23
CA HIS A 90 -13.98 -10.20 13.36
C HIS A 90 -14.59 -9.27 14.42
N PHE A 91 -13.88 -8.22 14.81
CA PHE A 91 -14.40 -7.21 15.74
C PHE A 91 -15.66 -6.52 15.19
N SER A 92 -15.61 -6.04 13.95
CA SER A 92 -16.69 -5.25 13.33
C SER A 92 -17.98 -6.05 13.11
N LEU A 93 -17.89 -7.37 13.09
CA LEU A 93 -18.98 -8.31 12.85
C LEU A 93 -19.42 -9.06 14.11
N ASP A 94 -18.84 -8.73 15.27
CA ASP A 94 -19.11 -9.39 16.55
C ASP A 94 -18.93 -10.92 16.47
N HIS A 95 -17.84 -11.33 15.82
CA HIS A 95 -17.48 -12.74 15.70
C HIS A 95 -17.00 -13.30 17.05
N GLN A 96 -17.17 -14.61 17.22
CA GLN A 96 -16.62 -15.30 18.37
C GLN A 96 -15.10 -15.49 18.15
N PRO A 97 -14.28 -15.42 19.22
CA PRO A 97 -12.85 -15.67 19.08
C PRO A 97 -12.63 -17.09 18.56
N SER A 98 -11.88 -17.22 17.47
CA SER A 98 -11.42 -18.51 16.96
C SER A 98 -10.07 -18.80 17.61
N LEU A 99 -10.09 -19.51 18.74
CA LEU A 99 -8.91 -20.09 19.36
C LEU A 99 -9.05 -21.61 19.27
N ASP A 100 -8.78 -22.22 18.11
CA ASP A 100 -8.71 -23.69 18.05
C ASP A 100 -7.63 -24.25 17.11
N ASP A 101 -6.74 -24.98 17.78
CA ASP A 101 -5.93 -26.15 17.44
C ASP A 101 -5.45 -26.37 15.99
N GLU A 102 -4.11 -26.28 15.84
CA GLU A 102 -3.21 -26.91 14.86
C GLU A 102 -3.54 -26.85 13.34
N SER A 103 -4.67 -26.29 12.95
CA SER A 103 -5.21 -26.34 11.58
C SER A 103 -4.93 -25.07 10.77
N ILE A 104 -4.51 -23.97 11.42
CA ILE A 104 -4.06 -22.72 10.75
C ILE A 104 -2.86 -23.00 9.82
N LEU A 105 -2.13 -24.10 10.04
CA LEU A 105 -1.00 -24.55 9.22
C LEU A 105 -1.39 -25.24 7.90
N ARG A 106 -2.67 -25.56 7.64
CA ARG A 106 -3.08 -26.26 6.40
C ARG A 106 -4.18 -25.52 5.64
N ARG A 107 -3.76 -24.52 4.88
CA ARG A 107 -4.53 -23.99 3.75
C ARG A 107 -4.46 -24.96 2.55
N MET A 108 -5.48 -25.80 2.36
CA MET A 108 -5.87 -26.45 1.08
C MET A 108 -7.34 -26.91 1.18
N PRO A 109 -8.14 -26.87 0.09
CA PRO A 109 -9.60 -26.91 0.15
C PRO A 109 -10.15 -28.33 -0.05
N THR A 110 -10.14 -29.19 0.97
CA THR A 110 -10.87 -30.47 0.91
C THR A 110 -11.18 -31.01 2.30
N SER A 111 -12.23 -30.50 2.97
CA SER A 111 -13.06 -31.25 3.94
C SER A 111 -14.22 -30.35 4.44
N PRO A 112 -15.41 -30.90 4.76
CA PRO A 112 -16.60 -30.10 5.10
C PRO A 112 -16.79 -29.86 6.61
N GLU A 113 -17.25 -28.64 6.95
CA GLU A 113 -17.89 -28.14 8.20
C GLU A 113 -17.03 -28.01 9.49
N PRO A 114 -17.19 -26.95 10.34
CA PRO A 114 -18.44 -26.35 10.88
C PRO A 114 -18.52 -24.80 10.80
N THR A 115 -19.51 -24.22 11.51
CA THR A 115 -19.97 -22.80 11.61
C THR A 115 -18.93 -21.67 11.55
N GLY A 116 -17.65 -21.93 11.81
CA GLY A 116 -16.55 -20.96 11.69
C GLY A 116 -16.21 -20.57 10.25
N HIS A 117 -16.48 -21.41 9.25
CA HIS A 117 -16.08 -21.13 7.85
C HIS A 117 -16.73 -19.87 7.27
N PHE A 118 -17.95 -19.51 7.70
CA PHE A 118 -18.59 -18.29 7.22
C PHE A 118 -18.08 -17.04 7.93
N GLN A 119 -17.69 -17.11 9.21
CA GLN A 119 -17.06 -15.98 9.92
C GLN A 119 -15.72 -15.63 9.28
N GLU A 120 -14.91 -16.63 8.95
CA GLU A 120 -13.64 -16.43 8.23
C GLU A 120 -13.87 -15.80 6.85
N ALA A 121 -14.86 -16.31 6.09
CA ALA A 121 -15.21 -15.74 4.79
C ALA A 121 -15.76 -14.30 4.89
N GLU A 122 -16.50 -13.99 5.96
CA GLU A 122 -16.97 -12.64 6.28
C GLU A 122 -15.78 -11.71 6.62
N ALA A 123 -14.83 -12.16 7.44
CA ALA A 123 -13.63 -11.40 7.82
C ALA A 123 -12.67 -11.17 6.65
N ASP A 124 -12.40 -12.19 5.82
CA ASP A 124 -11.63 -12.05 4.58
C ASP A 124 -12.30 -11.07 3.60
N SER A 125 -13.63 -11.19 3.47
CA SER A 125 -14.41 -10.28 2.63
C SER A 125 -14.34 -8.84 3.14
N PHE A 126 -14.44 -8.66 4.46
CA PHE A 126 -14.28 -7.38 5.12
C PHE A 126 -12.88 -6.80 4.84
N ALA A 127 -11.80 -7.55 5.07
CA ALA A 127 -10.43 -7.08 4.88
C ALA A 127 -10.18 -6.60 3.45
N ILE A 128 -10.64 -7.38 2.46
CA ILE A 128 -10.53 -7.01 1.04
C ILE A 128 -11.32 -5.73 0.75
N ALA A 129 -12.58 -5.65 1.19
CA ALA A 129 -13.44 -4.50 0.92
C ALA A 129 -12.99 -3.23 1.67
N PHE A 130 -12.35 -3.39 2.83
CA PHE A 130 -11.84 -2.30 3.66
C PHE A 130 -10.51 -1.76 3.16
N MET A 131 -9.55 -2.63 2.83
CA MET A 131 -8.24 -2.19 2.31
C MET A 131 -8.32 -1.76 0.86
N MET A 132 -9.11 -2.48 0.06
CA MET A 132 -9.21 -2.28 -1.38
C MET A 132 -10.65 -2.04 -1.82
N PRO A 133 -11.33 -0.98 -1.38
CA PRO A 133 -12.66 -0.67 -1.89
C PRO A 133 -12.58 -0.21 -3.36
N LYS A 134 -13.60 -0.54 -4.15
CA LYS A 134 -13.66 -0.18 -5.58
C LYS A 134 -13.44 1.32 -5.83
N TRP A 135 -13.98 2.18 -4.97
CA TRP A 135 -13.83 3.63 -5.11
C TRP A 135 -12.38 4.10 -4.98
N LEU A 136 -11.57 3.45 -4.13
CA LEU A 136 -10.16 3.82 -3.94
C LEU A 136 -9.30 3.38 -5.13
N ILE A 137 -9.60 2.21 -5.71
CA ILE A 137 -8.95 1.77 -6.95
C ILE A 137 -9.20 2.79 -8.06
N LEU A 138 -10.44 3.26 -8.22
CA LEU A 138 -10.79 4.25 -9.23
C LEU A 138 -10.15 5.62 -8.96
N GLU A 139 -10.02 6.01 -7.70
CA GLU A 139 -9.32 7.23 -7.29
C GLU A 139 -7.84 7.18 -7.71
N HIS A 140 -7.14 6.07 -7.43
CA HIS A 140 -5.76 5.90 -7.88
C HIS A 140 -5.66 5.86 -9.41
N CYS A 141 -6.58 5.20 -10.11
CA CYS A 141 -6.62 5.24 -11.57
C CYS A 141 -6.79 6.67 -12.08
N SER A 142 -7.69 7.46 -11.50
CA SER A 142 -7.92 8.85 -11.91
C SER A 142 -6.67 9.71 -11.69
N ARG A 143 -6.10 9.68 -10.48
CA ARG A 143 -4.89 10.42 -10.13
C ARG A 143 -3.71 10.06 -11.02
N GLN A 144 -3.49 8.76 -11.23
CA GLN A 144 -2.40 8.27 -12.07
C GLN A 144 -2.75 8.31 -13.56
N GLY A 145 -3.95 8.78 -13.92
CA GLY A 145 -4.56 8.79 -15.26
C GLY A 145 -4.45 7.46 -16.00
N TRP A 146 -4.61 6.36 -15.28
CA TRP A 146 -4.76 5.02 -15.83
C TRP A 146 -6.22 4.79 -16.21
N GLN A 147 -6.43 4.20 -17.38
CA GLN A 147 -7.73 3.70 -17.79
C GLN A 147 -7.97 2.30 -17.21
N ILE A 148 -9.22 1.84 -17.16
CA ILE A 148 -9.52 0.47 -16.74
C ILE A 148 -8.81 -0.56 -17.63
N ALA A 149 -8.67 -0.28 -18.93
CA ALA A 149 -7.94 -1.14 -19.85
C ALA A 149 -6.45 -1.27 -19.49
N ASP A 150 -5.85 -0.26 -18.86
CA ASP A 150 -4.46 -0.27 -18.42
C ASP A 150 -4.23 -1.22 -17.25
N LEU A 151 -5.27 -1.59 -16.50
CA LEU A 151 -5.18 -2.57 -15.41
C LEU A 151 -4.83 -3.99 -15.90
N ARG A 152 -4.78 -4.23 -17.21
CA ARG A 152 -4.23 -5.47 -17.78
C ARG A 152 -2.70 -5.51 -17.81
N ARG A 153 -2.04 -4.40 -17.47
CA ARG A 153 -0.57 -4.27 -17.51
C ARG A 153 0.01 -4.57 -16.11
N PRO A 154 0.93 -5.53 -15.99
CA PRO A 154 1.41 -5.98 -14.69
C PRO A 154 2.19 -4.89 -13.93
N GLU A 155 2.90 -4.00 -14.61
CA GLU A 155 3.59 -2.86 -14.00
C GLU A 155 2.64 -1.86 -13.33
N ILE A 156 1.44 -1.68 -13.90
CA ILE A 156 0.41 -0.79 -13.35
C ILE A 156 -0.25 -1.45 -12.14
N VAL A 157 -0.62 -2.72 -12.24
CA VAL A 157 -1.24 -3.44 -11.11
C VAL A 157 -0.27 -3.59 -9.94
N TYR A 158 1.02 -3.75 -10.21
CA TYR A 158 2.06 -3.71 -9.17
C TYR A 158 2.14 -2.35 -8.48
N GLN A 159 2.21 -1.25 -9.22
CA GLN A 159 2.21 0.10 -8.64
C GLN A 159 0.90 0.45 -7.91
N LEU A 160 -0.23 -0.07 -8.38
CA LEU A 160 -1.51 0.01 -7.67
C LEU A 160 -1.43 -0.75 -6.34
N SER A 161 -0.91 -1.99 -6.32
CA SER A 161 -0.83 -2.80 -5.10
C SER A 161 -0.08 -2.11 -3.96
N LEU A 162 1.03 -1.43 -4.29
CA LEU A 162 1.80 -0.63 -3.32
C LEU A 162 0.97 0.53 -2.76
N ARG A 163 0.30 1.29 -3.65
CA ARG A 163 -0.57 2.42 -3.28
C ARG A 163 -1.80 2.01 -2.47
N MET A 164 -2.28 0.78 -2.64
CA MET A 164 -3.34 0.18 -1.80
C MET A 164 -2.82 -0.40 -0.48
N GLY A 165 -1.50 -0.52 -0.31
CA GLY A 165 -0.89 -1.22 0.82
C GLY A 165 -1.14 -2.73 0.84
N ALA A 166 -1.46 -3.33 -0.30
CA ALA A 166 -1.81 -4.74 -0.47
C ALA A 166 -0.74 -5.51 -1.26
N SER A 167 -0.86 -6.84 -1.32
CA SER A 167 0.01 -7.64 -2.18
C SER A 167 -0.43 -7.58 -3.65
N TYR A 168 0.53 -7.78 -4.56
CA TYR A 168 0.25 -7.88 -6.00
C TYR A 168 -0.83 -8.93 -6.30
N GLU A 169 -0.71 -10.13 -5.70
CA GLU A 169 -1.68 -11.20 -5.90
C GLU A 169 -3.08 -10.85 -5.39
N ALA A 170 -3.19 -10.27 -4.19
CA ALA A 170 -4.47 -9.86 -3.63
C ALA A 170 -5.14 -8.77 -4.49
N THR A 171 -4.34 -7.85 -5.03
CA THR A 171 -4.81 -6.80 -5.93
C THR A 171 -5.36 -7.41 -7.22
N CYS A 172 -4.63 -8.30 -7.88
CA CYS A 172 -5.08 -9.01 -9.09
C CYS A 172 -6.43 -9.72 -8.89
N ARG A 173 -6.60 -10.44 -7.78
CA ARG A 173 -7.86 -11.13 -7.44
C ARG A 173 -9.00 -10.13 -7.19
N THR A 174 -8.70 -9.02 -6.53
CA THR A 174 -9.67 -7.97 -6.20
C THR A 174 -10.20 -7.25 -7.45
N LEU A 175 -9.34 -7.04 -8.45
CA LEU A 175 -9.75 -6.44 -9.72
C LEU A 175 -10.80 -7.30 -10.46
N VAL A 176 -10.66 -8.62 -10.45
CA VAL A 176 -11.68 -9.55 -10.98
C VAL A 176 -12.97 -9.49 -10.16
N ARG A 177 -12.83 -9.48 -8.82
CA ARG A 177 -13.98 -9.42 -7.90
C ARG A 177 -14.86 -8.18 -8.13
N TYR A 178 -14.27 -7.06 -8.54
CA TYR A 178 -15.02 -5.84 -8.86
C TYR A 178 -15.38 -5.69 -10.34
N GLU A 179 -15.15 -6.73 -11.14
CA GLU A 179 -15.43 -6.77 -12.58
C GLU A 179 -14.66 -5.68 -13.35
N LEU A 180 -13.48 -5.28 -12.83
CA LEU A 180 -12.56 -4.37 -13.51
C LEU A 180 -11.66 -5.11 -14.50
N LEU A 181 -11.47 -6.43 -14.30
CA LEU A 181 -10.73 -7.33 -15.17
C LEU A 181 -11.47 -8.65 -15.35
N ALA A 182 -11.24 -9.30 -16.49
CA ALA A 182 -11.67 -10.68 -16.69
C ALA A 182 -10.74 -11.65 -15.94
N PHE A 183 -11.24 -12.85 -15.63
CA PHE A 183 -10.44 -13.89 -14.98
C PHE A 183 -9.19 -14.27 -15.80
N ALA A 184 -9.29 -14.30 -17.13
CA ALA A 184 -8.16 -14.58 -18.02
C ALA A 184 -7.06 -13.52 -17.93
N ASP A 185 -7.43 -12.24 -17.84
CA ASP A 185 -6.47 -11.13 -17.66
C ASP A 185 -5.70 -11.32 -16.34
N MET A 186 -6.41 -11.68 -15.26
CA MET A 186 -5.78 -11.96 -13.96
C MET A 186 -4.83 -13.16 -13.99
N GLN A 187 -5.16 -14.22 -14.72
CA GLN A 187 -4.24 -15.35 -14.91
C GLN A 187 -2.97 -14.91 -15.63
N SER A 188 -3.08 -14.09 -16.67
CA SER A 188 -1.91 -13.54 -17.38
C SER A 188 -1.05 -12.64 -16.49
N LEU A 189 -1.67 -11.73 -15.72
CA LEU A 189 -0.97 -10.87 -14.76
C LEU A 189 -0.15 -11.68 -13.75
N ARG A 190 -0.71 -12.78 -13.24
CA ARG A 190 -0.04 -13.63 -12.24
C ARG A 190 1.12 -14.46 -12.79
N GLN A 191 1.26 -14.59 -14.10
CA GLN A 191 2.45 -15.18 -14.72
C GLN A 191 3.67 -14.25 -14.64
N THR A 192 3.44 -12.95 -14.44
CA THR A 192 4.53 -11.98 -14.27
C THR A 192 4.93 -11.90 -12.81
N GLU A 193 6.14 -12.34 -12.48
CA GLU A 193 6.67 -12.26 -11.12
C GLU A 193 6.99 -10.80 -10.73
N PRO A 194 6.67 -10.35 -9.49
CA PRO A 194 7.03 -9.02 -9.03
C PRO A 194 8.54 -8.71 -9.14
N ARG A 195 9.40 -9.72 -9.04
CA ARG A 195 10.85 -9.55 -9.23
C ARG A 195 11.21 -9.02 -10.62
N LEU A 196 10.53 -9.48 -11.66
CA LEU A 196 10.75 -9.00 -13.03
C LEU A 196 10.34 -7.53 -13.16
N LEU A 197 9.18 -7.16 -12.59
CA LEU A 197 8.68 -5.79 -12.57
C LEU A 197 9.64 -4.84 -11.85
N LYS A 198 10.13 -5.25 -10.67
CA LYS A 198 11.13 -4.52 -9.89
C LYS A 198 12.44 -4.34 -10.67
N THR A 199 12.89 -5.39 -11.36
CA THR A 199 14.11 -5.34 -12.19
C THR A 199 13.96 -4.35 -13.35
N ASN A 200 12.80 -4.34 -14.03
CA ASN A 200 12.55 -3.41 -15.13
C ASN A 200 12.54 -1.95 -14.66
N LEU A 201 12.01 -1.67 -13.46
CA LEU A 201 12.01 -0.31 -12.88
C LEU A 201 13.42 0.14 -12.49
N LEU A 202 14.24 -0.77 -11.97
CA LEU A 202 15.61 -0.47 -11.52
C LEU A 202 16.64 -0.49 -12.65
N MET A 203 16.26 -0.89 -13.87
CA MET A 203 17.13 -0.98 -15.04
C MET A 203 18.36 -1.88 -14.80
N ASP A 204 19.55 -1.31 -14.76
CA ASP A 204 20.85 -1.95 -14.49
C ASP A 204 21.23 -1.96 -13.00
N PHE A 205 20.55 -1.18 -12.15
CA PHE A 205 20.74 -1.25 -10.71
C PHE A 205 20.26 -2.60 -10.16
N ARG A 206 21.06 -3.21 -9.29
CA ARG A 206 20.78 -4.51 -8.67
C ARG A 206 20.74 -4.35 -7.15
N PRO A 207 19.56 -4.44 -6.52
CA PRO A 207 19.46 -4.39 -5.07
C PRO A 207 19.99 -5.69 -4.45
N ALA A 208 20.41 -5.60 -3.19
CA ALA A 208 20.88 -6.76 -2.42
C ALA A 208 19.78 -7.82 -2.19
N ASP A 209 18.52 -7.39 -2.05
CA ASP A 209 17.34 -8.25 -1.92
C ASP A 209 16.15 -7.62 -2.66
N TYR A 210 15.38 -8.43 -3.37
CA TYR A 210 14.16 -8.06 -4.11
C TYR A 210 12.86 -8.22 -3.29
N ARG A 211 12.96 -8.65 -2.02
CA ARG A 211 11.83 -8.63 -1.08
C ARG A 211 11.32 -7.21 -0.80
N ARG A 212 12.20 -6.21 -0.87
CA ARG A 212 11.84 -4.79 -0.76
C ARG A 212 10.93 -4.34 -1.90
N ASP A 213 10.05 -3.38 -1.64
CA ASP A 213 9.22 -2.82 -2.70
C ASP A 213 9.96 -1.73 -3.48
N VAL A 214 9.52 -1.52 -4.72
CA VAL A 214 10.07 -0.55 -5.65
C VAL A 214 8.93 0.33 -6.13
N TRP A 215 8.92 1.56 -5.66
CA TRP A 215 7.93 2.58 -5.98
C TRP A 215 8.35 3.33 -7.23
N LEU A 216 7.44 3.51 -8.17
CA LEU A 216 7.58 4.45 -9.27
C LEU A 216 6.83 5.72 -8.89
N LEU A 217 7.56 6.82 -8.73
CA LEU A 217 7.00 8.14 -8.42
C LEU A 217 7.12 9.04 -9.64
N THR A 218 6.03 9.73 -9.93
CA THR A 218 5.94 10.72 -11.01
C THR A 218 5.32 12.00 -10.45
N GLU A 219 5.19 13.02 -11.28
CA GLU A 219 4.49 14.27 -10.95
C GLU A 219 3.03 14.02 -10.51
N ARG A 220 2.44 12.87 -10.87
CA ARG A 220 1.08 12.47 -10.45
C ARG A 220 0.97 12.06 -8.98
N ASP A 221 2.11 11.90 -8.30
CA ASP A 221 2.19 11.58 -6.89
C ASP A 221 2.28 12.85 -6.00
N GLU A 222 2.12 14.05 -6.59
CA GLU A 222 2.00 15.32 -5.86
C GLU A 222 0.89 15.27 -4.81
N GLY A 223 1.23 15.70 -3.60
CA GLY A 223 0.34 15.75 -2.45
C GLY A 223 -0.12 14.39 -1.95
N THR A 224 0.56 13.30 -2.32
CA THR A 224 0.24 11.95 -1.83
C THR A 224 0.96 11.64 -0.53
N ARG A 225 0.40 10.70 0.24
CA ARG A 225 1.09 10.03 1.33
C ARG A 225 1.55 8.64 0.91
N ILE A 226 2.81 8.33 1.17
CA ILE A 226 3.42 7.01 0.95
C ILE A 226 3.67 6.34 2.30
N ASP A 227 3.05 5.18 2.52
CA ASP A 227 3.32 4.34 3.69
C ASP A 227 4.07 3.06 3.25
N GLY A 228 5.37 3.05 3.49
CA GLY A 228 6.29 2.00 3.03
C GLY A 228 7.27 1.54 4.10
N SER A 229 8.38 0.98 3.64
CA SER A 229 9.47 0.44 4.46
C SER A 229 10.78 1.16 4.21
N ARG A 230 11.64 1.22 5.23
CA ARG A 230 13.04 1.69 5.12
C ARG A 230 13.84 0.91 4.10
N HIS A 231 13.40 -0.31 3.76
CA HIS A 231 14.09 -1.17 2.80
C HIS A 231 13.67 -0.89 1.36
N ASP A 232 12.59 -0.15 1.13
CA ASP A 232 12.04 0.09 -0.21
C ASP A 232 12.97 0.96 -1.06
N LEU A 233 12.75 0.94 -2.37
CA LEU A 233 13.42 1.80 -3.33
C LEU A 233 12.41 2.71 -4.02
N PHE A 234 12.84 3.93 -4.32
CA PHE A 234 12.02 4.95 -4.95
C PHE A 234 12.65 5.33 -6.28
N VAL A 235 11.96 5.05 -7.37
CA VAL A 235 12.33 5.47 -8.72
C VAL A 235 11.49 6.69 -9.05
N LEU A 236 12.08 7.88 -8.96
CA LEU A 236 11.48 9.13 -9.38
C LEU A 236 11.70 9.26 -10.88
N ARG A 237 10.62 9.39 -11.65
CA ARG A 237 10.64 9.56 -13.10
C ARG A 237 9.90 10.84 -13.42
N LEU A 238 10.66 11.91 -13.65
CA LEU A 238 10.15 13.27 -13.77
C LEU A 238 10.55 13.86 -15.12
N THR A 239 9.65 14.65 -15.68
CA THR A 239 9.90 15.47 -16.86
C THR A 239 10.78 16.65 -16.46
N GLU A 240 11.93 16.81 -17.11
CA GLU A 240 12.88 17.90 -16.88
C GLU A 240 12.94 18.81 -18.11
N HIS A 241 12.72 20.10 -17.91
CA HIS A 241 12.72 21.15 -18.92
C HIS A 241 14.12 21.75 -19.11
N SER A 242 15.13 20.89 -19.28
CA SER A 242 16.55 21.26 -19.29
C SER A 242 16.88 22.33 -20.34
N ASN A 243 16.20 22.31 -21.50
CA ASN A 243 16.39 23.30 -22.57
C ASN A 243 16.01 24.72 -22.14
N GLY A 244 15.04 24.86 -21.22
CA GLY A 244 14.64 26.13 -20.64
C GLY A 244 15.52 26.56 -19.45
N GLY A 245 16.58 25.80 -19.14
CA GLY A 245 17.45 26.02 -17.98
C GLY A 245 16.91 25.47 -16.67
N TYR A 246 15.79 24.76 -16.71
CA TYR A 246 15.12 24.21 -15.53
C TYR A 246 15.68 22.82 -15.22
N ILE A 247 16.07 22.59 -13.96
CA ILE A 247 16.59 21.32 -13.49
C ILE A 247 15.90 20.93 -12.18
N TRP A 248 15.69 19.63 -11.98
CA TRP A 248 15.23 19.11 -10.70
C TRP A 248 16.36 19.15 -9.66
N ASN A 249 16.07 19.72 -8.49
CA ASN A 249 16.97 19.69 -7.35
C ASN A 249 16.64 18.52 -6.41
N PHE A 250 17.60 17.59 -6.28
CA PHE A 250 17.49 16.43 -5.39
C PHE A 250 18.29 16.58 -4.09
N ASP A 251 18.86 17.75 -3.80
CA ASP A 251 19.51 18.02 -2.51
C ASP A 251 18.52 17.84 -1.35
N GLN A 252 17.27 18.26 -1.53
CA GLN A 252 16.21 18.06 -0.54
C GLN A 252 15.84 16.57 -0.37
N LEU A 253 15.95 15.76 -1.43
CA LEU A 253 15.77 14.31 -1.33
C LEU A 253 16.85 13.70 -0.43
N VAL A 254 18.11 14.10 -0.61
CA VAL A 254 19.22 13.68 0.25
C VAL A 254 19.05 14.17 1.69
N ALA A 255 18.70 15.45 1.86
CA ALA A 255 18.44 16.04 3.18
C ALA A 255 17.27 15.36 3.92
N SER A 256 16.34 14.77 3.18
CA SER A 256 15.21 13.99 3.73
C SER A 256 15.58 12.56 4.12
N GLY A 257 16.87 12.18 4.04
CA GLY A 257 17.39 10.88 4.48
C GLY A 257 17.41 9.81 3.41
N PHE A 258 17.49 10.19 2.13
CA PHE A 258 17.60 9.25 1.02
C PHE A 258 18.99 9.30 0.36
N ALA A 259 19.60 8.14 0.14
CA ALA A 259 20.77 8.00 -0.70
C ALA A 259 20.35 7.87 -2.17
N ILE A 260 20.89 8.72 -3.05
CA ILE A 260 20.74 8.55 -4.50
C ILE A 260 21.68 7.45 -4.96
N VAL A 261 21.12 6.33 -5.43
CA VAL A 261 21.89 5.18 -5.92
C VAL A 261 22.06 5.20 -7.44
N ARG A 262 21.25 6.00 -8.14
CA ARG A 262 21.32 6.20 -9.60
C ARG A 262 20.62 7.48 -10.03
N ASP A 263 21.19 8.19 -11.01
CA ASP A 263 20.58 9.35 -11.69
C ASP A 263 20.90 9.28 -13.19
N VAL A 264 19.86 9.25 -14.04
CA VAL A 264 20.00 9.15 -15.50
C VAL A 264 19.00 10.08 -16.18
N ARG A 265 19.41 10.67 -17.30
CA ARG A 265 18.50 11.40 -18.20
C ARG A 265 18.28 10.58 -19.48
N GLN A 266 17.02 10.49 -19.92
CA GLN A 266 16.61 9.82 -21.15
C GLN A 266 15.87 10.82 -22.05
N GLU A 267 16.16 10.82 -23.34
CA GLU A 267 15.44 11.66 -24.30
C GLU A 267 14.04 11.09 -24.54
N ILE A 268 13.00 11.96 -24.48
CA ILE A 268 11.61 11.56 -24.73
C ILE A 268 11.35 11.44 -26.25
N ASP A 269 12.00 12.30 -27.05
CA ASP A 269 11.95 12.28 -28.51
C ASP A 269 13.33 12.64 -29.08
N ALA A 270 14.00 11.67 -29.71
CA ALA A 270 15.33 11.84 -30.30
C ALA A 270 15.32 12.74 -31.56
N ASN A 271 14.14 13.05 -32.12
CA ASN A 271 14.00 13.82 -33.36
C ASN A 271 13.51 15.27 -33.13
N GLY A 272 13.08 15.61 -31.91
CA GLY A 272 12.55 16.92 -31.56
C GLY A 272 13.60 17.82 -30.92
N VAL A 273 14.14 18.78 -31.67
CA VAL A 273 14.98 19.84 -31.08
C VAL A 273 14.13 20.64 -30.08
N GLY A 274 14.52 20.63 -28.80
CA GLY A 274 13.82 21.38 -27.75
C GLY A 274 12.87 20.55 -26.87
N SER A 275 12.71 19.24 -27.12
CA SER A 275 11.84 18.38 -26.31
C SER A 275 12.34 18.23 -24.86
N PRO A 276 11.43 18.16 -23.86
CA PRO A 276 11.79 17.81 -22.49
C PRO A 276 12.52 16.46 -22.41
N VAL A 277 13.35 16.30 -21.39
CA VAL A 277 14.00 15.01 -21.10
C VAL A 277 13.33 14.34 -19.91
N LEU A 278 13.40 13.02 -19.85
CA LEU A 278 12.96 12.27 -18.69
C LEU A 278 14.15 12.06 -17.75
N ARG A 279 14.09 12.63 -16.55
CA ARG A 279 15.07 12.37 -15.51
C ARG A 279 14.57 11.23 -14.62
N GLN A 280 15.36 10.18 -14.52
CA GLN A 280 15.09 9.03 -13.66
C GLN A 280 16.13 8.96 -12.54
N VAL A 281 15.67 9.15 -11.30
CA VAL A 281 16.48 9.07 -10.09
C VAL A 281 16.02 7.89 -9.25
N THR A 282 16.91 6.96 -8.92
CA THR A 282 16.65 5.89 -7.96
C THR A 282 17.25 6.28 -6.61
N ALA A 283 16.43 6.27 -5.58
CA ALA A 283 16.78 6.62 -4.22
C ALA A 283 16.42 5.50 -3.23
N ALA A 284 17.23 5.37 -2.19
CA ALA A 284 17.07 4.39 -1.11
C ALA A 284 17.05 5.14 0.23
N PRO A 285 16.07 4.89 1.12
CA PRO A 285 16.09 5.44 2.46
C PRO A 285 17.30 4.93 3.25
N GLU A 286 17.99 5.82 3.97
CA GLU A 286 19.11 5.43 4.84
C GLU A 286 18.62 5.01 6.24
N ILE A 287 17.53 5.62 6.70
CA ILE A 287 16.94 5.38 8.01
C ILE A 287 15.41 5.19 7.91
N ALA A 288 14.83 4.46 8.87
CA ALA A 288 13.38 4.48 9.06
C ALA A 288 12.96 5.86 9.56
N ALA A 289 12.24 6.60 8.72
CA ALA A 289 11.81 7.95 9.04
C ALA A 289 10.39 8.23 8.56
N ARG A 290 9.82 9.28 9.16
CA ARG A 290 8.62 9.96 8.70
C ARG A 290 9.05 11.37 8.30
N GLY A 291 8.48 11.89 7.23
CA GLY A 291 8.87 13.20 6.77
C GLY A 291 8.01 13.71 5.64
N HIS A 292 8.38 14.91 5.21
CA HIS A 292 7.86 15.57 4.03
C HIS A 292 9.00 15.68 3.04
N LEU A 293 8.79 15.22 1.82
CA LEU A 293 9.69 15.39 0.70
C LEU A 293 9.15 16.50 -0.16
N LEU A 294 9.95 17.54 -0.41
CA LEU A 294 9.73 18.53 -1.45
C LEU A 294 10.94 18.49 -2.38
N ILE A 295 10.70 18.37 -3.68
CA ILE A 295 11.70 18.62 -4.71
C ILE A 295 11.12 19.59 -5.70
N GLU A 296 11.97 20.46 -6.23
CA GLU A 296 11.55 21.57 -7.09
C GLU A 296 12.38 21.57 -8.36
N GLU A 297 11.73 21.95 -9.45
CA GLU A 297 12.33 22.19 -10.74
C GLU A 297 12.51 23.70 -10.92
N PHE A 298 13.75 24.19 -10.92
CA PHE A 298 14.03 25.63 -11.03
C PHE A 298 15.27 25.93 -11.88
N ARG A 299 15.49 27.21 -12.20
CA ARG A 299 16.71 27.68 -12.85
C ARG A 299 17.76 28.00 -11.78
N PRO A 300 18.97 27.41 -11.79
CA PRO A 300 19.96 27.68 -10.75
C PRO A 300 20.34 29.16 -10.59
N TRP A 301 20.26 29.94 -11.67
CA TRP A 301 20.52 31.39 -11.68
C TRP A 301 19.26 32.24 -11.41
N GLN A 302 18.08 31.63 -11.34
CA GLN A 302 16.82 32.28 -10.98
C GLN A 302 15.92 31.25 -10.27
N PRO A 303 16.20 30.94 -8.99
CA PRO A 303 15.55 29.82 -8.30
C PRO A 303 14.05 30.00 -8.03
N SER A 304 13.53 31.22 -8.14
CA SER A 304 12.14 31.54 -7.84
C SER A 304 11.47 32.32 -8.98
N PRO A 305 10.22 32.00 -9.34
CA PRO A 305 9.47 30.81 -8.89
C PRO A 305 10.01 29.51 -9.50
N ALA A 306 9.80 28.38 -8.82
CA ALA A 306 9.99 27.06 -9.43
C ALA A 306 8.98 26.85 -10.56
N LEU A 307 9.36 26.07 -11.58
CA LEU A 307 8.50 25.70 -12.69
C LEU A 307 7.52 24.59 -12.28
N SER A 308 8.05 23.57 -11.62
CA SER A 308 7.32 22.37 -11.18
C SER A 308 7.81 21.97 -9.78
N GLN A 309 6.99 21.22 -9.06
CA GLN A 309 7.37 20.63 -7.78
C GLN A 309 6.81 19.21 -7.64
N LEU A 310 7.45 18.41 -6.79
CA LEU A 310 6.91 17.17 -6.26
C LEU A 310 7.03 17.21 -4.73
N ALA A 311 5.90 17.39 -4.06
CA ALA A 311 5.70 17.41 -2.62
C ALA A 311 4.91 16.16 -2.19
N LEU A 312 5.42 15.38 -1.24
CA LEU A 312 4.73 14.21 -0.70
C LEU A 312 5.08 13.98 0.77
N ASP A 313 4.16 13.34 1.48
CA ASP A 313 4.42 12.85 2.83
C ASP A 313 4.84 11.38 2.76
N PHE A 314 5.76 10.97 3.64
CA PHE A 314 6.16 9.57 3.73
C PHE A 314 6.24 9.07 5.17
N ASP A 315 5.99 7.77 5.32
CA ASP A 315 6.18 7.00 6.54
C ASP A 315 6.81 5.66 6.20
N LEU A 316 8.12 5.57 6.41
CA LEU A 316 8.96 4.44 6.04
C LEU A 316 9.32 3.58 7.26
N THR A 317 8.58 3.70 8.36
CA THR A 317 8.82 2.92 9.58
C THR A 317 8.17 1.53 9.53
N GLY A 318 7.78 1.05 8.33
CA GLY A 318 7.26 -0.30 8.13
C GLY A 318 8.34 -1.34 7.88
N PRO A 319 8.01 -2.65 8.03
CA PRO A 319 6.80 -3.19 8.66
C PRO A 319 6.69 -2.82 10.15
N GLU A 320 5.53 -3.05 10.77
CA GLU A 320 5.38 -2.84 12.21
C GLU A 320 6.32 -3.76 13.00
N GLU A 321 7.00 -3.17 13.97
CA GLU A 321 7.90 -3.85 14.91
C GLU A 321 7.14 -4.24 16.19
N GLU A 322 7.80 -4.98 17.08
CA GLU A 322 7.19 -5.47 18.33
C GLU A 322 6.69 -4.32 19.22
N GLY A 323 5.54 -4.55 19.88
CA GLY A 323 4.87 -3.58 20.74
C GLY A 323 3.65 -2.94 20.07
N PHE A 324 3.45 -1.65 20.34
CA PHE A 324 2.33 -0.88 19.79
C PHE A 324 2.54 -0.53 18.32
N SER A 325 1.45 -0.54 17.55
CA SER A 325 1.49 -0.07 16.15
C SER A 325 1.95 1.38 16.07
N ARG A 326 2.48 1.80 14.91
CA ARG A 326 2.85 3.20 14.68
C ARG A 326 1.69 4.17 14.94
N ALA A 327 0.45 3.77 14.63
CA ALA A 327 -0.73 4.58 14.84
C ALA A 327 -1.02 4.77 16.34
N GLU A 328 -0.94 3.71 17.11
CA GLU A 328 -1.15 3.75 18.56
C GLU A 328 -0.06 4.57 19.26
N ARG A 329 1.20 4.38 18.87
CA ARG A 329 2.32 5.21 19.38
C ARG A 329 2.11 6.69 19.12
N ARG A 330 1.57 7.08 17.95
CA ARG A 330 1.24 8.49 17.64
C ARG A 330 0.19 9.02 18.59
N ARG A 331 -0.91 8.29 18.77
CA ARG A 331 -2.01 8.68 19.64
C ARG A 331 -1.55 8.85 21.09
N LEU A 332 -0.71 7.94 21.60
CA LEU A 332 -0.17 8.03 22.95
C LEU A 332 0.79 9.20 23.14
N LEU A 333 1.63 9.51 22.14
CA LEU A 333 2.54 10.66 22.19
C LEU A 333 1.83 12.00 22.04
N GLU A 334 0.74 12.07 21.27
CA GLU A 334 -0.10 13.26 21.14
C GLU A 334 -0.94 13.54 22.40
N ALA A 335 -1.19 12.51 23.22
CA ALA A 335 -1.93 12.62 24.47
C ALA A 335 -1.05 12.91 25.70
N ALA A 336 0.27 12.90 25.56
CA ALA A 336 1.26 13.10 26.63
C ALA A 336 1.77 14.55 26.70
#